data_AF-G7M583-F1
#
_entry.id   AF-G7M583-F1
#
_cell.length_a   1.000
_cell.length_b   1.000
_cell.length_c   1.000
_cell.angle_alpha   90.00
_cell.angle_beta   90.00
_cell.angle_gamma   90.00
#
_symmetry.space_group_name_H-M   'P 1'
#
loop_
_entity.id
_entity.type
_entity.pdbx_description
1 polymer ?
#
loop_
_entity_poly.entity_id
_entity_poly.type
_entity_poly.pdbx_seq_one_letter_code
_entity_poly.pdbx_strand_id
1 'polypeptide(L)'
;MEYKEEENYAKMNIEVFSRMISENWDIDENIITNYILANISLSLTRSSEMKREIDKIYMSDELKYYNAAKKSPCINYSIIMQGTLEQEIQARRVLGILVEAEFDNNVRSKVIKLLRKYYPVIFNSVKKQNNEKLKNKYMKMDIITRNVEARFDAAIYLYFSIYVSPESVDQGFIISILEDIEDFEFGNIINQNIEVELERYKAQIQEIKVLLKREYGKTFNYKDIIRHNNEEIRNSGEFLEDLFLSNKLSINHLFKDFEFINIDKIILSYVRISKNKDPEIIVHNIINGIFVQSLLNEYQNVRKLYIEKNGEELNFKLKELEQRLNRVEVENSSLKSKLEELNEEKTSYDKNLAYEINKLDNAHKLEIKVMEERLKNLENKLNEEKNLRAELESLREYELNLSDDSENLDLNKNLEDYIENKKIIIIGGDKEWRRRFRIKYPQIRTLNGFNENFDINALNNADYIFFYTKYMNHSTFHKAMNYIKFNQCNFGYIGKTNMELVEQEIIDKISKRT
;
A
#
# COMPACT_ATOMS: atom_id res chain seq x y z
N MET A 1 -51.82 -1.73 -9.36
CA MET A 1 -50.79 -2.74 -9.65
C MET A 1 -50.25 -2.43 -11.03
N GLU A 2 -49.05 -1.92 -11.22
CA GLU A 2 -47.96 -1.56 -10.32
C GLU A 2 -47.26 -0.40 -11.03
N TYR A 3 -47.05 0.68 -10.30
CA TYR A 3 -46.17 1.76 -10.72
C TYR A 3 -44.81 1.13 -10.99
N LYS A 4 -44.38 1.05 -12.26
CA LYS A 4 -42.97 0.80 -12.54
C LYS A 4 -42.23 2.06 -12.09
N GLU A 5 -41.47 1.84 -11.04
CA GLU A 5 -40.68 2.80 -10.30
C GLU A 5 -39.92 3.73 -11.23
N GLU A 6 -39.89 5.00 -10.84
CA GLU A 6 -38.91 5.97 -11.28
C GLU A 6 -37.52 5.37 -11.06
N GLU A 7 -36.99 4.70 -12.09
CA GLU A 7 -35.56 4.48 -12.19
C GLU A 7 -34.94 5.88 -12.18
N ASN A 8 -34.36 6.18 -11.03
CA ASN A 8 -33.50 7.30 -10.76
C ASN A 8 -32.50 7.42 -11.93
N TYR A 9 -32.82 8.23 -12.95
CA TYR A 9 -31.94 8.49 -14.08
C TYR A 9 -30.64 9.02 -13.49
N ALA A 10 -29.67 8.12 -13.33
CA ALA A 10 -28.30 8.45 -13.01
C ALA A 10 -27.92 9.57 -13.99
N LYS A 11 -27.55 10.73 -13.43
CA LYS A 11 -27.31 11.99 -14.14
C LYS A 11 -26.67 11.73 -15.51
N MET A 12 -27.45 11.85 -16.60
CA MET A 12 -27.04 11.49 -17.96
C MET A 12 -25.68 12.14 -18.29
N ASN A 13 -24.71 11.32 -18.68
CA ASN A 13 -23.37 11.74 -19.10
C ASN A 13 -22.97 10.99 -20.38
N ILE A 14 -21.79 11.26 -20.95
CA ILE A 14 -21.38 10.69 -22.24
C ILE A 14 -21.24 9.17 -22.14
N GLU A 15 -20.72 8.66 -21.03
CA GLU A 15 -20.53 7.22 -20.80
C GLU A 15 -21.88 6.48 -20.75
N VAL A 16 -22.83 6.98 -19.94
CA VAL A 16 -24.19 6.41 -19.83
C VAL A 16 -24.91 6.49 -21.17
N PHE A 17 -24.83 7.63 -21.87
CA PHE A 17 -25.42 7.77 -23.21
C PHE A 17 -24.82 6.78 -24.19
N SER A 18 -23.49 6.65 -24.23
CA SER A 18 -22.78 5.75 -25.15
C SER A 18 -23.15 4.30 -24.90
N ARG A 19 -23.22 3.88 -23.62
CA ARG A 19 -23.66 2.53 -23.25
C ARG A 19 -25.08 2.22 -23.74
N MET A 20 -26.03 3.14 -23.53
CA MET A 20 -27.42 2.97 -23.99
C MET A 20 -27.53 2.80 -25.51
N ILE A 21 -26.72 3.54 -26.29
CA ILE A 21 -26.72 3.39 -27.75
C ILE A 21 -26.01 2.09 -28.16
N SER A 22 -24.90 1.76 -27.49
CA SER A 22 -24.05 0.62 -27.83
C SER A 22 -24.75 -0.72 -27.56
N GLU A 23 -25.56 -0.82 -26.51
CA GLU A 23 -26.42 -1.99 -26.24
C GLU A 23 -27.41 -2.27 -27.39
N ASN A 24 -27.88 -1.23 -28.09
CA ASN A 24 -28.80 -1.38 -29.21
C ASN A 24 -28.10 -1.77 -30.51
N TRP A 25 -26.79 -1.50 -30.63
CA TRP A 25 -26.02 -1.63 -31.88
C TRP A 25 -24.96 -2.73 -31.83
N ASP A 26 -24.79 -3.40 -30.69
CA ASP A 26 -23.79 -4.46 -30.47
C ASP A 26 -22.34 -4.00 -30.79
N ILE A 27 -22.01 -2.78 -30.37
CA ILE A 27 -20.67 -2.18 -30.54
C ILE A 27 -20.03 -1.86 -29.18
N ASP A 28 -18.71 -1.66 -29.16
CA ASP A 28 -17.98 -1.25 -27.96
C ASP A 28 -18.39 0.19 -27.54
N GLU A 29 -18.81 0.37 -26.28
CA GLU A 29 -19.23 1.66 -25.73
C GLU A 29 -18.15 2.75 -25.77
N ASN A 30 -16.88 2.35 -25.84
CA ASN A 30 -15.76 3.27 -25.98
C ASN A 30 -15.74 3.94 -27.36
N ILE A 31 -16.33 3.34 -28.41
CA ILE A 31 -16.33 3.92 -29.76
C ILE A 31 -17.03 5.29 -29.74
N ILE A 32 -18.27 5.33 -29.25
CA ILE A 32 -19.06 6.57 -29.22
C ILE A 32 -18.43 7.57 -28.24
N THR A 33 -18.01 7.11 -27.07
CA THR A 33 -17.37 7.94 -26.05
C THR A 33 -16.10 8.61 -26.61
N ASN A 34 -15.20 7.82 -27.20
CA ASN A 34 -13.94 8.30 -27.77
C ASN A 34 -14.19 9.24 -28.94
N TYR A 35 -15.15 8.92 -29.81
CA TYR A 35 -15.50 9.78 -30.93
C TYR A 35 -15.96 11.16 -30.48
N ILE A 36 -16.89 11.24 -29.51
CA ILE A 36 -17.40 12.51 -28.99
C ILE A 36 -16.26 13.30 -28.34
N LEU A 37 -15.52 12.68 -27.41
CA LEU A 37 -14.46 13.34 -26.66
C LEU A 37 -13.30 13.80 -27.56
N ALA A 38 -12.89 12.99 -28.54
CA ALA A 38 -11.79 13.33 -29.45
C ALA A 38 -12.15 14.49 -30.40
N ASN A 39 -13.35 14.45 -31.00
CA ASN A 39 -13.77 15.51 -31.91
C ASN A 39 -13.99 16.83 -31.16
N ILE A 40 -14.54 16.80 -29.94
CA ILE A 40 -14.66 18.03 -29.13
C ILE A 40 -13.28 18.53 -28.73
N SER A 41 -12.38 17.64 -28.30
CA SER A 41 -10.99 18.00 -27.99
C SER A 41 -10.31 18.75 -29.13
N LEU A 42 -10.43 18.24 -30.36
CA LEU A 42 -9.90 18.92 -31.54
C LEU A 42 -10.63 20.24 -31.83
N SER A 43 -11.96 20.24 -31.77
CA SER A 43 -12.79 21.42 -32.03
C SER A 43 -12.37 22.61 -31.17
N LEU A 44 -12.06 22.34 -29.89
CA LEU A 44 -11.67 23.34 -28.89
C LEU A 44 -10.26 23.93 -29.10
N THR A 45 -9.50 23.41 -30.08
CA THR A 45 -8.14 23.85 -30.41
C THR A 45 -8.04 24.62 -31.74
N ARG A 46 -9.16 24.79 -32.46
CA ARG A 46 -9.14 25.31 -33.84
C ARG A 46 -8.92 26.83 -33.95
N SER A 47 -9.35 27.59 -32.95
CA SER A 47 -9.10 29.04 -32.92
C SER A 47 -8.10 29.39 -31.82
N SER A 48 -7.21 30.34 -32.10
CA SER A 48 -6.19 30.79 -31.15
C SER A 48 -6.80 31.39 -29.88
N GLU A 49 -7.95 32.06 -30.01
CA GLU A 49 -8.70 32.63 -28.89
C GLU A 49 -9.31 31.54 -28.00
N MET A 50 -9.97 30.56 -28.61
CA MET A 50 -10.59 29.44 -27.90
C MET A 50 -9.53 28.58 -27.21
N LYS A 51 -8.42 28.30 -27.91
CA LYS A 51 -7.24 27.62 -27.37
C LYS A 51 -6.72 28.32 -26.11
N ARG A 52 -6.58 29.65 -26.14
CA ARG A 52 -6.18 30.43 -24.96
C ARG A 52 -7.15 30.34 -23.79
N GLU A 53 -8.45 30.26 -24.05
CA GLU A 53 -9.45 30.16 -22.98
C GLU A 53 -9.52 28.75 -22.36
N ILE A 54 -9.42 27.70 -23.18
CA ILE A 54 -9.38 26.33 -22.68
C ILE A 54 -8.05 26.03 -21.98
N ASP A 55 -6.93 26.59 -22.44
CA ASP A 55 -5.63 26.50 -21.76
C ASP A 55 -5.70 27.09 -20.35
N LYS A 56 -6.43 28.18 -20.12
CA LYS A 56 -6.62 28.72 -18.76
C LYS A 56 -7.34 27.73 -17.83
N ILE A 57 -8.24 26.92 -18.36
CA ILE A 57 -8.89 25.85 -17.59
C ILE A 57 -7.87 24.76 -17.30
N TYR A 58 -7.08 24.34 -18.30
CA TYR A 58 -6.04 23.34 -18.08
C TYR A 58 -5.03 23.77 -17.01
N MET A 59 -4.53 25.01 -17.11
CA MET A 59 -3.53 25.57 -16.21
C MET A 59 -4.03 25.76 -14.77
N SER A 60 -5.34 25.65 -14.50
CA SER A 60 -5.84 25.74 -13.13
C SER A 60 -5.45 24.54 -12.29
N ASP A 61 -5.28 23.36 -12.92
CA ASP A 61 -4.82 22.13 -12.27
C ASP A 61 -4.26 21.17 -13.33
N GLU A 62 -3.08 21.50 -13.86
CA GLU A 62 -2.50 20.76 -14.99
C GLU A 62 -2.32 19.26 -14.69
N LEU A 63 -1.93 18.90 -13.46
CA LEU A 63 -1.65 17.52 -13.08
C LEU A 63 -2.95 16.69 -13.04
N LYS A 64 -4.05 17.27 -12.54
CA LYS A 64 -5.37 16.63 -12.55
C LYS A 64 -5.79 16.28 -13.97
N TYR A 65 -5.80 17.26 -14.87
CA TYR A 65 -6.27 17.04 -16.25
C TYR A 65 -5.33 16.14 -17.05
N TYR A 66 -4.01 16.27 -16.87
CA TYR A 66 -3.04 15.37 -17.49
C TYR A 66 -3.30 13.91 -17.11
N ASN A 67 -3.49 13.63 -15.81
CA ASN A 67 -3.75 12.28 -15.32
C ASN A 67 -5.10 11.75 -15.79
N ALA A 68 -6.11 12.60 -15.89
CA ALA A 68 -7.42 12.24 -16.43
C ALA A 68 -7.32 11.82 -17.91
N ALA A 69 -6.61 12.60 -18.73
CA ALA A 69 -6.36 12.26 -20.13
C ALA A 69 -5.62 10.92 -20.25
N LYS A 70 -4.55 10.72 -19.46
CA LYS A 70 -3.72 9.51 -19.51
C LYS A 70 -4.47 8.22 -19.17
N LYS A 71 -5.48 8.31 -18.30
CA LYS A 71 -6.35 7.17 -17.94
C LYS A 71 -7.45 6.90 -18.96
N SER A 72 -7.76 7.86 -19.83
CA SER A 72 -8.83 7.73 -20.81
C SER A 72 -8.40 6.84 -21.98
N PRO A 73 -9.24 5.88 -22.43
CA PRO A 73 -8.98 5.11 -23.64
C PRO A 73 -8.89 6.01 -24.89
N CYS A 74 -9.49 7.20 -24.84
CA CYS A 74 -9.50 8.17 -25.94
C CYS A 74 -8.11 8.77 -26.24
N ILE A 75 -7.13 8.69 -25.33
CA ILE A 75 -5.85 9.41 -25.50
C ILE A 75 -5.05 8.98 -26.73
N ASN A 76 -5.16 7.71 -27.13
CA ASN A 76 -4.50 7.14 -28.30
C ASN A 76 -5.49 6.85 -29.43
N TYR A 77 -6.69 7.43 -29.37
CA TYR A 77 -7.69 7.24 -30.40
C TYR A 77 -7.30 7.97 -31.68
N SER A 78 -7.52 7.34 -32.84
CA SER A 78 -7.01 7.79 -34.14
C SER A 78 -7.36 9.24 -34.47
N ILE A 79 -8.55 9.72 -34.06
CA ILE A 79 -8.96 11.11 -34.26
C ILE A 79 -8.01 12.09 -33.56
N ILE A 80 -7.60 11.83 -32.32
CA ILE A 80 -6.64 12.69 -31.61
C ILE A 80 -5.28 12.68 -32.31
N MET A 81 -4.90 11.52 -32.88
CA MET A 81 -3.60 11.30 -33.47
C MET A 81 -3.51 11.67 -34.96
N GLN A 82 -4.59 11.94 -35.67
CA GLN A 82 -4.51 12.17 -37.12
C GLN A 82 -3.95 13.56 -37.52
N GLY A 83 -3.90 14.51 -36.58
CA GLY A 83 -3.47 15.89 -36.82
C GLY A 83 -1.96 16.13 -36.64
N THR A 84 -1.58 17.41 -36.59
CA THR A 84 -0.19 17.80 -36.27
C THR A 84 0.16 17.45 -34.82
N LEU A 85 1.47 17.37 -34.51
CA LEU A 85 1.94 17.13 -33.14
C LEU A 85 1.43 18.21 -32.17
N GLU A 86 1.40 19.48 -32.59
CA GLU A 86 0.84 20.56 -31.77
C GLU A 86 -0.66 20.34 -31.50
N GLN A 87 -1.44 19.98 -32.53
CA GLN A 87 -2.86 19.71 -32.36
C GLN A 87 -3.11 18.54 -31.43
N GLU A 88 -2.33 17.46 -31.54
CA GLU A 88 -2.44 16.31 -30.65
C GLU A 88 -2.15 16.69 -29.19
N ILE A 89 -1.06 17.40 -28.92
CA ILE A 89 -0.71 17.84 -27.55
C ILE A 89 -1.87 18.63 -26.96
N GLN A 90 -2.40 19.57 -27.72
CA GLN A 90 -3.51 20.42 -27.27
C GLN A 90 -4.79 19.62 -27.09
N ALA A 91 -5.13 18.72 -28.01
CA ALA A 91 -6.28 17.85 -27.90
C ALA A 91 -6.18 16.93 -26.67
N ARG A 92 -5.00 16.39 -26.35
CA ARG A 92 -4.78 15.60 -25.13
C ARG A 92 -5.02 16.41 -23.85
N ARG A 93 -4.61 17.69 -23.83
CA ARG A 93 -4.92 18.60 -22.71
C ARG A 93 -6.41 18.83 -22.56
N VAL A 94 -7.10 19.12 -23.66
CA VAL A 94 -8.55 19.32 -23.67
C VAL A 94 -9.28 18.04 -23.27
N LEU A 95 -8.84 16.88 -23.74
CA LEU A 95 -9.38 15.58 -23.36
C LEU A 95 -9.39 15.42 -21.84
N GLY A 96 -8.30 15.77 -21.16
CA GLY A 96 -8.22 15.75 -19.70
C GLY A 96 -9.30 16.59 -19.02
N ILE A 97 -9.57 17.79 -19.55
CA ILE A 97 -10.63 18.67 -19.06
C ILE A 97 -12.00 18.04 -19.29
N LEU A 98 -12.25 17.47 -20.48
CA LEU A 98 -13.54 16.87 -20.84
C LEU A 98 -13.81 15.63 -19.98
N VAL A 99 -12.81 14.77 -19.75
CA VAL A 99 -12.93 13.60 -18.89
C VAL A 99 -13.26 14.01 -17.45
N GLU A 100 -12.60 15.05 -16.92
CA GLU A 100 -12.96 15.59 -15.60
C GLU A 100 -14.33 16.25 -15.58
N ALA A 101 -14.78 16.85 -16.69
CA ALA A 101 -16.10 17.43 -16.82
C ALA A 101 -17.23 16.37 -16.75
N GLU A 102 -16.96 15.11 -17.02
CA GLU A 102 -17.95 14.02 -16.83
C GLU A 102 -18.34 13.87 -15.35
N PHE A 103 -17.43 14.16 -14.43
CA PHE A 103 -17.65 14.00 -12.98
C PHE A 103 -17.81 15.33 -12.23
N ASP A 104 -17.16 16.41 -12.70
CA ASP A 104 -17.17 17.73 -12.07
C ASP A 104 -18.08 18.73 -12.81
N ASN A 105 -19.23 19.06 -12.19
CA ASN A 105 -20.20 20.00 -12.75
C ASN A 105 -19.65 21.42 -12.95
N ASN A 106 -18.66 21.85 -12.15
CA ASN A 106 -18.06 23.17 -12.28
C ASN A 106 -17.19 23.23 -13.52
N VAL A 107 -16.39 22.20 -13.76
CA VAL A 107 -15.57 22.07 -14.98
C VAL A 107 -16.50 21.97 -16.20
N ARG A 108 -17.54 21.13 -16.14
CA ARG A 108 -18.53 21.01 -17.21
C ARG A 108 -19.20 22.32 -17.57
N SER A 109 -19.60 23.10 -16.56
CA SER A 109 -20.22 24.41 -16.75
C SER A 109 -19.28 25.40 -17.46
N LYS A 110 -17.96 25.33 -17.21
CA LYS A 110 -16.96 26.14 -17.93
C LYS A 110 -16.84 25.69 -19.39
N VAL A 111 -16.79 24.39 -19.66
CA VAL A 111 -16.75 23.83 -21.02
C VAL A 111 -18.00 24.23 -21.82
N ILE A 112 -19.20 24.07 -21.25
CA ILE A 112 -20.46 24.46 -21.91
C ILE A 112 -20.48 25.95 -22.23
N LYS A 113 -19.99 26.81 -21.33
CA LYS A 113 -19.88 28.25 -21.58
C LYS A 113 -18.96 28.56 -22.77
N LEU A 114 -17.81 27.89 -22.86
CA LEU A 114 -16.90 28.03 -23.99
C LEU A 114 -17.53 27.56 -25.30
N LEU A 115 -18.10 26.35 -25.32
CA LEU A 115 -18.77 25.82 -26.51
C LEU A 115 -19.92 26.73 -26.95
N ARG A 116 -20.71 27.27 -26.02
CA ARG A 116 -21.81 28.21 -26.35
C ARG A 116 -21.29 29.51 -26.97
N LYS A 117 -20.15 30.01 -26.50
CA LYS A 117 -19.53 31.25 -27.02
C LYS A 117 -19.06 31.07 -28.45
N TYR A 118 -18.40 29.95 -28.77
CA TYR A 118 -17.76 29.74 -30.06
C TYR A 118 -18.60 28.94 -31.06
N TYR A 119 -19.57 28.16 -30.59
CA TYR A 119 -20.51 27.39 -31.42
C TYR A 119 -21.97 27.78 -31.16
N PRO A 120 -22.33 29.08 -31.29
CA PRO A 120 -23.67 29.56 -30.96
C PRO A 120 -24.74 29.01 -31.91
N VAL A 121 -24.40 28.70 -33.16
CA VAL A 121 -25.35 28.13 -34.13
C VAL A 121 -25.78 26.73 -33.68
N ILE A 122 -24.82 25.88 -33.31
CA ILE A 122 -25.09 24.51 -32.84
C ILE A 122 -25.88 24.56 -31.53
N PHE A 123 -25.46 25.38 -30.57
CA PHE A 123 -26.16 25.55 -29.30
C PHE A 123 -27.64 25.91 -29.50
N ASN A 124 -27.91 26.88 -30.40
CA ASN A 124 -29.27 27.27 -30.71
C ASN A 124 -30.05 26.19 -31.46
N SER A 125 -29.39 25.42 -32.34
CA SER A 125 -30.02 24.33 -33.08
C SER A 125 -30.45 23.19 -32.16
N VAL A 126 -29.64 22.82 -31.18
CA VAL A 126 -30.03 21.84 -30.14
C VAL A 126 -31.20 22.38 -29.32
N LYS A 127 -31.05 23.60 -28.77
CA LYS A 127 -32.07 24.18 -27.89
C LYS A 127 -33.43 24.40 -28.55
N LYS A 128 -33.45 24.70 -29.86
CA LYS A 128 -34.68 24.96 -30.62
C LYS A 128 -35.15 23.76 -31.44
N GLN A 129 -34.41 22.65 -31.42
CA GLN A 129 -34.65 21.48 -32.28
C GLN A 129 -34.81 21.87 -33.77
N ASN A 130 -33.99 22.83 -34.24
CA ASN A 130 -34.06 23.34 -35.60
C ASN A 130 -32.66 23.41 -36.22
N ASN A 131 -32.43 22.57 -37.24
CA ASN A 131 -31.16 22.45 -37.97
C ASN A 131 -31.09 23.27 -39.27
N GLU A 132 -32.09 24.10 -39.59
CA GLU A 132 -32.12 24.88 -40.83
C GLU A 132 -30.90 25.81 -40.97
N LYS A 133 -30.48 26.44 -39.87
CA LYS A 133 -29.26 27.29 -39.86
C LYS A 133 -27.99 26.48 -40.08
N LEU A 134 -27.91 25.26 -39.56
CA LEU A 134 -26.78 24.36 -39.79
C LEU A 134 -26.74 23.88 -41.24
N LYS A 135 -27.90 23.47 -41.79
CA LYS A 135 -28.04 23.11 -43.21
C LYS A 135 -27.58 24.25 -44.12
N ASN A 136 -28.04 25.47 -43.85
CA ASN A 136 -27.64 26.67 -44.59
C ASN A 136 -26.15 27.02 -44.42
N LYS A 137 -25.53 26.71 -43.27
CA LYS A 137 -24.07 26.82 -43.06
C LYS A 137 -23.33 25.86 -43.99
N TYR A 138 -23.72 24.58 -44.00
CA TYR A 138 -23.03 23.54 -44.77
C TYR A 138 -23.21 23.65 -46.28
N MET A 139 -24.37 24.12 -46.76
CA MET A 139 -24.62 24.34 -48.19
C MET A 139 -23.68 25.35 -48.84
N LYS A 140 -23.07 26.24 -48.04
CA LYS A 140 -22.15 27.28 -48.52
C LYS A 140 -20.69 26.82 -48.55
N MET A 141 -20.40 25.62 -48.05
CA MET A 141 -19.03 25.09 -47.93
C MET A 141 -18.72 24.15 -49.09
N ASP A 142 -17.45 24.08 -49.50
CA ASP A 142 -16.98 23.02 -50.37
C ASP A 142 -17.07 21.66 -49.66
N ILE A 143 -17.06 20.58 -50.44
CA ILE A 143 -17.25 19.20 -49.92
C ILE A 143 -16.22 18.86 -48.84
N ILE A 144 -14.94 19.25 -49.03
CA ILE A 144 -13.86 18.87 -48.13
C ILE A 144 -14.02 19.61 -46.80
N THR A 145 -14.20 20.93 -46.85
CA THR A 145 -14.40 21.75 -45.65
C THR A 145 -15.66 21.31 -44.90
N ARG A 146 -16.75 21.06 -45.62
CA ARG A 146 -18.02 20.61 -45.01
C ARG A 146 -17.85 19.31 -44.23
N ASN A 147 -17.15 18.31 -44.74
CA ASN A 147 -17.00 17.03 -44.07
C ASN A 147 -16.25 17.17 -42.73
N VAL A 148 -15.21 18.01 -42.70
CA VAL A 148 -14.46 18.29 -41.47
C VAL A 148 -15.30 19.08 -40.47
N GLU A 149 -15.99 20.14 -40.93
CA GLU A 149 -16.85 20.97 -40.09
C GLU A 149 -18.04 20.19 -39.51
N ALA A 150 -18.72 19.39 -40.34
CA ALA A 150 -19.88 18.61 -39.93
C ALA A 150 -19.53 17.61 -38.83
N ARG A 151 -18.37 16.96 -38.92
CA ARG A 151 -17.88 16.02 -37.90
C ARG A 151 -17.70 16.69 -36.52
N PHE A 152 -17.05 17.85 -36.48
CA PHE A 152 -16.87 18.58 -35.24
C PHE A 152 -18.20 19.10 -34.70
N ASP A 153 -19.02 19.66 -35.57
CA ASP A 153 -20.32 20.21 -35.20
C ASP A 153 -21.26 19.10 -34.67
N ALA A 154 -21.19 17.89 -35.23
CA ALA A 154 -21.91 16.70 -34.77
C ALA A 154 -21.52 16.31 -33.33
N ALA A 155 -20.22 16.21 -33.03
CA ALA A 155 -19.76 15.88 -31.68
C ALA A 155 -20.20 16.94 -30.64
N ILE A 156 -20.15 18.23 -31.01
CA ILE A 156 -20.63 19.33 -30.16
C ILE A 156 -22.15 19.28 -29.99
N TYR A 157 -22.89 18.92 -31.05
CA TYR A 157 -24.33 18.74 -30.98
C TYR A 157 -24.70 17.63 -30.00
N LEU A 158 -24.03 16.48 -30.06
CA LEU A 158 -24.21 15.38 -29.10
C LEU A 158 -23.95 15.85 -27.67
N TYR A 159 -22.84 16.56 -27.44
CA TYR A 159 -22.50 17.08 -26.12
C TYR A 159 -23.56 18.04 -25.55
N PHE A 160 -24.07 18.96 -26.37
CA PHE A 160 -25.17 19.83 -25.93
C PHE A 160 -26.48 19.06 -25.74
N SER A 161 -26.75 18.04 -26.54
CA SER A 161 -27.96 17.23 -26.38
C SER A 161 -27.95 16.50 -25.03
N ILE A 162 -26.80 15.93 -24.65
CA ILE A 162 -26.61 15.23 -23.37
C ILE A 162 -26.75 16.20 -22.17
N TYR A 163 -26.10 17.36 -22.24
CA TYR A 163 -25.93 18.22 -21.05
C TYR A 163 -26.81 19.46 -20.96
N VAL A 164 -27.45 19.87 -22.06
CA VAL A 164 -28.25 21.10 -22.12
C VAL A 164 -29.72 20.79 -22.42
N SER A 165 -30.02 19.75 -23.20
CA SER A 165 -31.39 19.40 -23.61
C SER A 165 -31.64 17.88 -23.57
N PRO A 166 -31.43 17.20 -22.43
CA PRO A 166 -31.56 15.74 -22.35
C PRO A 166 -32.98 15.23 -22.60
N GLU A 167 -34.00 16.08 -22.39
CA GLU A 167 -35.41 15.72 -22.52
C GLU A 167 -35.90 15.71 -23.99
N SER A 168 -35.14 16.28 -24.93
CA SER A 168 -35.59 16.40 -26.31
C SER A 168 -34.44 16.57 -27.30
N VAL A 169 -34.37 15.66 -28.29
CA VAL A 169 -33.30 15.60 -29.30
C VAL A 169 -33.89 15.22 -30.66
N ASP A 170 -33.35 15.79 -31.75
CA ASP A 170 -33.69 15.40 -33.13
C ASP A 170 -33.10 14.02 -33.46
N GLN A 171 -33.93 12.97 -33.37
CA GLN A 171 -33.51 11.59 -33.60
C GLN A 171 -32.90 11.37 -35.00
N GLY A 172 -33.42 12.02 -36.03
CA GLY A 172 -32.89 11.89 -37.39
C GLY A 172 -31.47 12.44 -37.51
N PHE A 173 -31.19 13.54 -36.81
CA PHE A 173 -29.84 14.08 -36.75
C PHE A 173 -28.88 13.18 -35.96
N ILE A 174 -29.33 12.57 -34.85
CA ILE A 174 -28.51 11.62 -34.08
C ILE A 174 -28.16 10.38 -34.92
N ILE A 175 -29.14 9.80 -35.63
CA ILE A 175 -28.90 8.63 -36.50
C ILE A 175 -27.84 8.96 -37.55
N SER A 176 -27.91 10.12 -38.21
CA SER A 176 -26.90 10.55 -39.17
C SER A 176 -25.50 10.67 -38.56
N ILE A 177 -25.38 11.07 -37.29
CA ILE A 177 -24.08 11.13 -36.61
C ILE A 177 -23.57 9.71 -36.30
N LEU A 178 -24.45 8.78 -35.94
CA LEU A 178 -24.09 7.39 -35.66
C LEU A 178 -23.62 6.68 -36.95
N GLU A 179 -24.30 6.91 -38.08
CA GLU A 179 -23.86 6.43 -39.39
C GLU A 179 -22.46 6.96 -39.75
N ASP A 180 -22.18 8.25 -39.49
CA ASP A 180 -20.83 8.83 -39.69
C ASP A 180 -19.77 8.16 -38.79
N ILE A 181 -20.13 7.76 -37.56
CA ILE A 181 -19.24 7.04 -36.63
C ILE A 181 -18.95 5.64 -37.18
N GLU A 182 -19.98 4.92 -37.61
CA GLU A 182 -19.85 3.58 -38.19
C GLU A 182 -18.93 3.59 -39.42
N ASP A 183 -19.14 4.53 -40.34
CA ASP A 183 -18.30 4.72 -41.53
C ASP A 183 -16.84 5.04 -41.16
N PHE A 184 -16.62 5.85 -40.12
CA PHE A 184 -15.26 6.18 -39.67
C PHE A 184 -14.55 4.98 -39.03
N GLU A 185 -15.23 4.23 -38.16
CA GLU A 185 -14.63 3.12 -37.41
C GLU A 185 -14.38 1.90 -38.28
N PHE A 186 -15.33 1.56 -39.14
CA PHE A 186 -15.30 0.30 -39.89
C PHE A 186 -14.96 0.48 -41.37
N GLY A 187 -15.32 1.63 -41.96
CA GLY A 187 -15.12 1.91 -43.38
C GLY A 187 -13.77 2.54 -43.74
N ASN A 188 -13.16 3.30 -42.82
CA ASN A 188 -11.98 4.10 -43.12
C ASN A 188 -10.65 3.36 -42.88
N ILE A 189 -9.70 3.44 -43.83
CA ILE A 189 -8.39 2.79 -43.70
C ILE A 189 -7.60 3.24 -42.47
N ILE A 190 -7.87 4.44 -41.95
CA ILE A 190 -7.19 4.95 -40.75
C ILE A 190 -7.45 4.07 -39.51
N ASN A 191 -8.59 3.38 -39.44
CA ASN A 191 -8.97 2.51 -38.33
C ASN A 191 -9.02 1.02 -38.72
N GLN A 192 -8.93 0.71 -40.01
CA GLN A 192 -8.86 -0.68 -40.46
C GLN A 192 -7.50 -1.31 -40.13
N ASN A 193 -7.55 -2.62 -39.91
CA ASN A 193 -6.35 -3.43 -39.78
C ASN A 193 -5.65 -3.56 -41.15
N ILE A 194 -4.49 -2.92 -41.28
CA ILE A 194 -3.71 -2.90 -42.53
C ILE A 194 -3.26 -4.31 -42.91
N GLU A 195 -2.93 -5.17 -41.95
CA GLU A 195 -2.50 -6.55 -42.20
C GLU A 195 -3.62 -7.39 -42.85
N VAL A 196 -4.88 -7.18 -42.46
CA VAL A 196 -6.05 -7.82 -43.08
C VAL A 196 -6.24 -7.34 -44.52
N GLU A 197 -6.11 -6.04 -44.76
CA GLU A 197 -6.18 -5.48 -46.12
C GLU A 197 -5.03 -5.98 -47.01
N LEU A 198 -3.82 -6.09 -46.47
CA LEU A 198 -2.67 -6.65 -47.19
C LEU A 198 -2.93 -8.10 -47.62
N GLU A 199 -3.51 -8.93 -46.75
CA GLU A 199 -3.83 -10.32 -47.10
C GLU A 199 -4.96 -10.38 -48.15
N ARG A 200 -5.98 -9.52 -48.03
CA ARG A 200 -7.08 -9.40 -49.02
C ARG A 200 -6.57 -9.07 -50.43
N TYR A 201 -5.58 -8.18 -50.54
CA TYR A 201 -5.04 -7.69 -51.81
C TYR A 201 -3.74 -8.39 -52.24
N LYS A 202 -3.31 -9.42 -51.52
CA LYS A 202 -2.00 -10.07 -51.67
C LYS A 202 -1.68 -10.50 -53.10
N ALA A 203 -2.63 -11.12 -53.80
CA ALA A 203 -2.41 -11.59 -55.17
C ALA A 203 -2.08 -10.44 -56.13
N GLN A 204 -2.81 -9.32 -56.05
CA GLN A 204 -2.61 -8.14 -56.88
C GLN A 204 -1.30 -7.41 -56.53
N ILE A 205 -0.97 -7.37 -55.23
CA ILE A 205 0.32 -6.84 -54.77
C ILE A 205 1.48 -7.65 -55.34
N GLN A 206 1.39 -8.98 -55.32
CA GLN A 206 2.43 -9.84 -55.90
C GLN A 206 2.50 -9.71 -57.44
N GLU A 207 1.36 -9.55 -58.12
CA GLU A 207 1.33 -9.29 -59.57
C GLU A 207 2.15 -8.03 -59.91
N ILE A 208 1.93 -6.93 -59.18
CA ILE A 208 2.69 -5.68 -59.37
C ILE A 208 4.17 -5.86 -59.06
N LYS A 209 4.52 -6.54 -57.96
CA LYS A 209 5.92 -6.81 -57.60
C LYS A 209 6.65 -7.57 -58.71
N VAL A 210 6.02 -8.61 -59.26
CA VAL A 210 6.60 -9.42 -60.35
C VAL A 210 6.72 -8.59 -61.62
N LEU A 211 5.72 -7.78 -61.96
CA LEU A 211 5.74 -6.88 -63.11
C LEU A 211 6.92 -5.90 -63.03
N LEU A 212 7.03 -5.14 -61.93
CA LEU A 212 8.10 -4.16 -61.74
C LEU A 212 9.49 -4.81 -61.74
N LYS A 213 9.60 -5.99 -61.12
CA LYS A 213 10.86 -6.74 -61.10
C LYS A 213 11.28 -7.21 -62.48
N ARG A 214 10.32 -7.57 -63.34
CA ARG A 214 10.59 -8.00 -64.72
C ARG A 214 11.02 -6.83 -65.60
N GLU A 215 10.31 -5.70 -65.52
CA GLU A 215 10.56 -4.54 -66.39
C GLU A 215 11.79 -3.73 -65.96
N TYR A 216 11.97 -3.51 -64.65
CA TYR A 216 12.96 -2.58 -64.13
C TYR A 216 14.00 -3.22 -63.19
N GLY A 217 13.71 -4.39 -62.60
CA GLY A 217 14.63 -5.03 -61.67
C GLY A 217 14.35 -4.65 -60.21
N LYS A 218 15.39 -4.30 -59.44
CA LYS A 218 15.24 -3.99 -58.01
C LYS A 218 14.91 -2.50 -57.83
N THR A 219 13.73 -2.22 -57.28
CA THR A 219 13.25 -0.85 -57.00
C THR A 219 12.59 -0.76 -55.63
N PHE A 220 13.06 -1.56 -54.66
CA PHE A 220 12.32 -1.79 -53.42
C PHE A 220 12.71 -0.87 -52.26
N ASN A 221 13.81 -0.12 -52.40
CA ASN A 221 14.27 0.86 -51.41
C ASN A 221 14.91 2.06 -52.12
N TYR A 222 15.17 3.13 -51.36
CA TYR A 222 15.70 4.38 -51.93
C TYR A 222 17.12 4.22 -52.52
N LYS A 223 17.96 3.33 -51.96
CA LYS A 223 19.32 3.07 -52.48
C LYS A 223 19.28 2.35 -53.82
N ASP A 224 18.33 1.41 -53.99
CA ASP A 224 18.09 0.71 -55.25
C ASP A 224 17.72 1.72 -56.36
N ILE A 225 16.92 2.74 -56.02
CA ILE A 225 16.45 3.78 -56.95
C ILE A 225 17.59 4.72 -57.36
N ILE A 226 18.36 5.25 -56.41
CA ILE A 226 19.43 6.22 -56.70
C ILE A 226 20.59 5.58 -57.46
N ARG A 227 20.84 4.29 -57.24
CA ARG A 227 21.92 3.55 -57.93
C ARG A 227 21.40 2.73 -59.10
N HIS A 228 20.20 3.04 -59.59
CA HIS A 228 19.55 2.25 -60.62
C HIS A 228 20.24 2.39 -61.99
N ASN A 229 20.25 1.30 -62.76
CA ASN A 229 20.84 1.29 -64.11
C ASN A 229 19.96 1.99 -65.14
N ASN A 230 18.63 1.88 -65.01
CA ASN A 230 17.67 2.64 -65.82
C ASN A 230 17.76 4.14 -65.46
N GLU A 231 18.01 4.97 -66.48
CA GLU A 231 18.22 6.41 -66.35
C GLU A 231 16.99 7.14 -65.81
N GLU A 232 15.78 6.79 -66.22
CA GLU A 232 14.55 7.46 -65.77
C GLU A 232 14.27 7.22 -64.27
N ILE A 233 14.51 5.99 -63.81
CA ILE A 233 14.38 5.63 -62.39
C ILE A 233 15.44 6.38 -61.58
N ARG A 234 16.69 6.39 -62.06
CA ARG A 234 17.78 7.10 -61.40
C ARG A 234 17.49 8.60 -61.32
N ASN A 235 17.10 9.23 -62.43
CA ASN A 235 16.78 10.66 -62.49
C ASN A 235 15.61 11.00 -61.56
N SER A 236 14.59 10.14 -61.45
CA SER A 236 13.50 10.31 -60.49
C SER A 236 14.00 10.28 -59.04
N GLY A 237 14.91 9.34 -58.72
CA GLY A 237 15.54 9.26 -57.41
C GLY A 237 16.43 10.46 -57.09
N GLU A 238 17.26 10.88 -58.04
CA GLU A 238 18.15 12.04 -57.91
C GLU A 238 17.37 13.35 -57.73
N PHE A 239 16.25 13.52 -58.45
CA PHE A 239 15.34 14.65 -58.25
C PHE A 239 14.80 14.69 -56.82
N LEU A 240 14.34 13.55 -56.30
CA LEU A 240 13.85 13.46 -54.92
C LEU A 240 14.99 13.68 -53.92
N GLU A 241 16.20 13.16 -54.15
CA GLU A 241 17.36 13.43 -53.30
C GLU A 241 17.72 14.92 -53.27
N ASP A 242 17.76 15.59 -54.42
CA ASP A 242 18.04 17.02 -54.53
C ASP A 242 16.97 17.87 -53.84
N LEU A 243 15.70 17.45 -53.88
CA LEU A 243 14.64 18.08 -53.10
C LEU A 243 14.91 18.02 -51.59
N PHE A 244 15.46 16.92 -51.07
CA PHE A 244 15.86 16.84 -49.66
C PHE A 244 17.09 17.70 -49.38
N LEU A 245 18.11 17.62 -50.23
CA LEU A 245 19.35 18.37 -50.07
C LEU A 245 19.13 19.88 -50.11
N SER A 246 18.28 20.37 -51.02
CA SER A 246 17.87 21.78 -51.09
C SER A 246 17.15 22.26 -49.81
N ASN A 247 16.50 21.34 -49.09
CA ASN A 247 15.90 21.58 -47.77
C ASN A 247 16.85 21.25 -46.60
N LYS A 248 18.16 21.07 -46.87
CA LYS A 248 19.21 20.74 -45.89
C LYS A 248 18.99 19.42 -45.14
N LEU A 249 18.32 18.47 -45.79
CA LEU A 249 18.11 17.13 -45.28
C LEU A 249 18.91 16.14 -46.12
N SER A 250 19.60 15.21 -45.46
CA SER A 250 20.32 14.13 -46.14
C SER A 250 19.54 12.83 -45.98
N ILE A 251 19.06 12.26 -47.08
CA ILE A 251 18.33 10.99 -47.07
C ILE A 251 19.17 9.83 -46.54
N ASN A 252 20.50 9.87 -46.70
CA ASN A 252 21.40 8.84 -46.17
C ASN A 252 21.48 8.86 -44.64
N HIS A 253 21.32 10.03 -44.01
CA HIS A 253 21.24 10.15 -42.56
C HIS A 253 19.81 9.91 -42.07
N LEU A 254 18.82 10.48 -42.77
CA LEU A 254 17.42 10.47 -42.37
C LEU A 254 16.78 9.08 -42.52
N PHE A 255 17.16 8.29 -43.53
CA PHE A 255 16.56 6.97 -43.78
C PHE A 255 17.42 5.81 -43.27
N LYS A 256 18.43 6.09 -42.44
CA LYS A 256 19.41 5.11 -41.97
C LYS A 256 18.78 3.90 -41.29
N ASP A 257 17.74 4.12 -40.51
CA ASP A 257 17.05 3.06 -39.74
C ASP A 257 15.90 2.40 -40.54
N PHE A 258 15.65 2.85 -41.79
CA PHE A 258 14.55 2.42 -42.65
C PHE A 258 15.01 1.74 -43.94
N GLU A 259 16.11 0.99 -43.87
CA GLU A 259 16.62 0.24 -45.03
C GLU A 259 15.58 -0.76 -45.60
N PHE A 260 14.58 -1.16 -44.81
CA PHE A 260 13.49 -2.04 -45.20
C PHE A 260 12.13 -1.35 -45.06
N ILE A 261 11.72 -0.61 -46.08
CA ILE A 261 10.37 -0.07 -46.18
C ILE A 261 9.43 -1.19 -46.57
N ASN A 262 8.28 -1.29 -45.89
CA ASN A 262 7.24 -2.23 -46.27
C ASN A 262 6.57 -1.76 -47.56
N ILE A 263 7.13 -2.17 -48.70
CA ILE A 263 6.63 -1.79 -50.02
C ILE A 263 5.22 -2.32 -50.29
N ASP A 264 4.78 -3.37 -49.60
CA ASP A 264 3.42 -3.90 -49.78
C ASP A 264 2.37 -2.86 -49.37
N LYS A 265 2.65 -2.03 -48.36
CA LYS A 265 1.75 -0.92 -47.98
C LYS A 265 1.65 0.15 -49.07
N ILE A 266 2.75 0.42 -49.76
CA ILE A 266 2.79 1.39 -50.86
C ILE A 266 2.02 0.83 -52.06
N ILE A 267 2.26 -0.43 -52.42
CA ILE A 267 1.57 -1.10 -53.52
C ILE A 267 0.08 -1.25 -53.22
N LEU A 268 -0.30 -1.60 -51.98
CA LEU A 268 -1.69 -1.64 -51.54
C LEU A 268 -2.41 -0.31 -51.80
N SER A 269 -1.76 0.82 -51.46
CA SER A 269 -2.31 2.15 -51.70
C SER A 269 -2.56 2.40 -53.19
N TYR A 270 -1.66 1.93 -54.07
CA TYR A 270 -1.84 2.01 -55.51
C TYR A 270 -3.01 1.12 -55.98
N VAL A 271 -3.05 -0.16 -55.61
CA VAL A 271 -4.05 -1.14 -56.06
C VAL A 271 -5.47 -0.76 -55.64
N ARG A 272 -5.63 -0.16 -54.44
CA ARG A 272 -6.96 0.26 -53.95
C ARG A 272 -7.55 1.42 -54.75
N ILE A 273 -6.71 2.28 -55.32
CA ILE A 273 -7.14 3.51 -55.99
C ILE A 273 -7.11 3.36 -57.51
N SER A 274 -6.01 2.83 -58.05
CA SER A 274 -5.73 2.76 -59.48
C SER A 274 -5.99 1.36 -60.02
N LYS A 275 -6.67 1.30 -61.17
CA LYS A 275 -6.76 0.09 -62.01
C LYS A 275 -5.76 0.10 -63.18
N ASN A 276 -4.93 1.14 -63.27
CA ASN A 276 -3.95 1.26 -64.34
C ASN A 276 -2.85 0.20 -64.16
N LYS A 277 -2.48 -0.47 -65.26
CA LYS A 277 -1.46 -1.53 -65.29
C LYS A 277 -0.19 -1.11 -66.02
N ASP A 278 -0.08 0.16 -66.42
CA ASP A 278 1.10 0.71 -67.08
C ASP A 278 2.32 0.68 -66.14
N PRO A 279 3.38 -0.09 -66.48
CA PRO A 279 4.57 -0.22 -65.63
C PRO A 279 5.26 1.11 -65.31
N GLU A 280 5.27 2.08 -66.22
CA GLU A 280 5.93 3.38 -66.03
C GLU A 280 5.20 4.20 -64.96
N ILE A 281 3.87 4.26 -65.05
CA ILE A 281 3.04 4.96 -64.06
C ILE A 281 3.12 4.28 -62.70
N ILE A 282 3.13 2.94 -62.69
CA ILE A 282 3.27 2.18 -61.44
C ILE A 282 4.61 2.49 -60.79
N VAL A 283 5.73 2.34 -61.52
CA VAL A 283 7.07 2.51 -60.94
C VAL A 283 7.27 3.91 -60.39
N HIS A 284 6.78 4.95 -61.08
CA HIS A 284 6.87 6.33 -60.61
C HIS A 284 6.09 6.55 -59.30
N ASN A 285 4.88 6.00 -59.18
CA ASN A 285 4.10 6.06 -57.94
C ASN A 285 4.78 5.31 -56.79
N ILE A 286 5.38 4.15 -57.07
CA ILE A 286 6.11 3.38 -56.06
C ILE A 286 7.38 4.11 -55.60
N ILE A 287 8.14 4.72 -56.52
CA ILE A 287 9.31 5.54 -56.18
C ILE A 287 8.90 6.70 -55.25
N ASN A 288 7.89 7.48 -55.63
CA ASN A 288 7.39 8.58 -54.78
C ASN A 288 6.90 8.05 -53.43
N GLY A 289 6.16 6.94 -53.43
CA GLY A 289 5.68 6.28 -52.23
C GLY A 289 6.80 5.82 -51.29
N ILE A 290 7.94 5.37 -51.81
CA ILE A 290 9.10 4.97 -51.00
C ILE A 290 9.64 6.17 -50.22
N PHE A 291 9.87 7.32 -50.88
CA PHE A 291 10.39 8.51 -50.21
C PHE A 291 9.37 9.11 -49.22
N VAL A 292 8.08 9.16 -49.59
CA VAL A 292 7.01 9.63 -48.70
C VAL A 292 6.86 8.71 -47.49
N GLN A 293 6.88 7.39 -47.68
CA GLN A 293 6.77 6.43 -46.58
C GLN A 293 7.95 6.54 -45.60
N SER A 294 9.17 6.76 -46.10
CA SER A 294 10.32 7.01 -45.24
C SER A 294 10.15 8.27 -44.38
N LEU A 295 9.66 9.36 -44.98
CA LEU A 295 9.32 10.59 -44.24
C LEU A 295 8.23 10.36 -43.20
N LEU A 296 7.18 9.60 -43.55
CA LEU A 296 6.11 9.26 -42.60
C LEU A 296 6.66 8.45 -41.43
N ASN A 297 7.56 7.50 -41.67
CA ASN A 297 8.17 6.71 -40.60
C ASN A 297 9.05 7.60 -39.69
N GLU A 298 9.86 8.50 -40.24
CA GLU A 298 10.64 9.47 -39.46
C GLU A 298 9.74 10.41 -38.66
N TYR A 299 8.67 10.92 -39.27
CA TYR A 299 7.69 11.75 -38.57
C TYR A 299 7.03 11.00 -37.40
N GLN A 300 6.64 9.74 -37.60
CA GLN A 300 6.10 8.89 -36.54
C GLN A 300 7.13 8.62 -35.43
N ASN A 301 8.40 8.42 -35.78
CA ASN A 301 9.49 8.27 -34.81
C ASN A 301 9.68 9.54 -33.97
N VAL A 302 9.74 10.71 -34.61
CA VAL A 302 9.85 12.00 -33.92
C VAL A 302 8.66 12.23 -33.00
N ARG A 303 7.45 11.92 -33.47
CA ARG A 303 6.22 12.00 -32.68
C ARG A 303 6.28 11.11 -31.45
N LYS A 304 6.63 9.83 -31.62
CA LYS A 304 6.78 8.88 -30.52
C LYS A 304 7.84 9.35 -29.52
N LEU A 305 9.01 9.77 -30.02
CA LEU A 305 10.08 10.31 -29.19
C LEU A 305 9.63 11.56 -28.42
N TYR A 306 8.87 12.45 -29.04
CA TYR A 306 8.35 13.63 -28.36
C TYR A 306 7.37 13.26 -27.24
N ILE A 307 6.41 12.38 -27.52
CA ILE A 307 5.38 11.99 -26.54
C ILE A 307 6.01 11.18 -25.39
N GLU A 308 6.95 10.27 -25.69
CA GLU A 308 7.60 9.41 -24.69
C GLU A 308 8.73 10.13 -23.92
N LYS A 309 9.48 11.02 -24.56
CA LYS A 309 10.72 11.61 -24.00
C LYS A 309 10.65 13.12 -23.70
N ASN A 310 9.71 13.89 -24.26
CA ASN A 310 9.68 15.35 -24.07
C ASN A 310 8.59 15.84 -23.10
N GLY A 311 9.03 16.70 -22.18
CA GLY A 311 8.27 17.80 -21.58
C GLY A 311 7.23 17.41 -20.55
N GLU A 312 6.01 17.11 -20.99
CA GLU A 312 4.85 17.03 -20.09
C GLU A 312 4.92 15.83 -19.16
N GLU A 313 5.17 14.62 -19.65
CA GLU A 313 5.18 13.45 -18.77
C GLU A 313 6.29 13.52 -17.73
N LEU A 314 7.48 14.01 -18.10
CA LEU A 314 8.58 14.21 -17.15
C LEU A 314 8.27 15.35 -16.18
N ASN A 315 7.79 16.49 -16.67
CA ASN A 315 7.44 17.63 -15.81
C ASN A 315 6.26 17.32 -14.89
N PHE A 316 5.29 16.51 -15.32
CA PHE A 316 4.18 16.06 -14.49
C PHE A 316 4.61 15.00 -13.49
N LYS A 317 5.47 14.07 -13.87
CA LYS A 317 6.11 13.14 -12.91
C LYS A 317 6.94 13.91 -11.89
N LEU A 318 7.69 14.93 -12.30
CA LEU A 318 8.45 15.81 -11.41
C LEU A 318 7.51 16.58 -10.48
N LYS A 319 6.48 17.25 -11.00
CA LYS A 319 5.46 17.94 -10.19
C LYS A 319 4.75 16.99 -9.22
N GLU A 320 4.41 15.77 -9.64
CA GLU A 320 3.80 14.76 -8.78
C GLU A 320 4.76 14.33 -7.67
N LEU A 321 6.04 14.10 -8.00
CA LEU A 321 7.08 13.78 -7.03
C LEU A 321 7.30 14.94 -6.05
N GLU A 322 7.33 16.18 -6.52
CA GLU A 322 7.42 17.39 -5.68
C GLU A 322 6.22 17.51 -4.73
N GLN A 323 4.99 17.27 -5.22
CA GLN A 323 3.81 17.28 -4.35
C GLN A 323 3.85 16.17 -3.30
N ARG A 324 4.30 14.97 -3.67
CA ARG A 324 4.49 13.87 -2.71
C ARG A 324 5.58 14.21 -1.68
N LEU A 325 6.69 14.80 -2.13
CA LEU A 325 7.77 15.24 -1.25
C LEU A 325 7.26 16.27 -0.23
N ASN A 326 6.54 17.29 -0.68
CA ASN A 326 5.95 18.30 0.21
C ASN A 326 4.98 17.68 1.23
N ARG A 327 4.15 16.71 0.84
CA ARG A 327 3.25 16.02 1.78
C ARG A 327 4.03 15.25 2.84
N VAL A 328 5.07 14.53 2.43
CA VAL A 328 5.95 13.79 3.33
C VAL A 328 6.71 14.74 4.26
N GLU A 329 7.16 15.89 3.78
CA GLU A 329 7.83 16.91 4.60
C GLU A 329 6.90 17.51 5.65
N VAL A 330 5.65 17.83 5.28
CA VAL A 330 4.62 18.30 6.23
C VAL A 330 4.30 17.24 7.27
N GLU A 331 4.10 15.99 6.85
CA GLU A 331 3.86 14.88 7.77
C GLU A 331 5.03 14.66 8.73
N ASN A 332 6.26 14.66 8.22
CA ASN A 332 7.48 14.50 9.01
C ASN A 332 7.67 15.66 10.00
N SER A 333 7.36 16.89 9.60
CA SER A 333 7.33 18.05 10.49
C SER A 333 6.30 17.87 11.61
N SER A 334 5.07 17.45 11.28
CA SER A 334 4.02 17.20 12.25
C SER A 334 4.37 16.07 13.24
N LEU A 335 5.04 15.02 12.76
CA LEU A 335 5.49 13.91 13.58
C LEU A 335 6.63 14.34 14.51
N LYS A 336 7.55 15.19 14.03
CA LYS A 336 8.61 15.78 14.88
C LYS A 336 8.03 16.62 16.02
N SER A 337 7.06 17.49 15.74
CA SER A 337 6.40 18.28 16.79
C SER A 337 5.70 17.40 17.83
N LYS A 338 4.98 16.34 17.40
CA LYS A 338 4.40 15.36 18.33
C LYS A 338 5.45 14.64 19.18
N LEU A 339 6.62 14.34 18.60
CA LEU A 339 7.72 13.69 19.29
C LEU A 339 8.35 14.61 20.34
N GLU A 340 8.45 15.91 20.05
CA GLU A 340 8.88 16.93 21.00
C GLU A 340 7.88 17.06 22.16
N GLU A 341 6.58 17.19 21.88
CA GLU A 341 5.53 17.24 22.91
C GLU A 341 5.56 16.00 23.83
N LEU A 342 5.68 14.80 23.25
CA LEU A 342 5.73 13.57 24.03
C LEU A 342 7.01 13.47 24.89
N ASN A 343 8.13 14.00 24.39
CA ASN A 343 9.38 14.05 25.14
C ASN A 343 9.32 15.06 26.29
N GLU A 344 8.67 16.20 26.09
CA GLU A 344 8.43 17.18 27.16
C GLU A 344 7.51 16.59 28.25
N GLU A 345 6.44 15.90 27.84
CA GLU A 345 5.51 15.23 28.75
C GLU A 345 6.25 14.16 29.56
N LYS A 346 7.03 13.30 28.89
CA LYS A 346 7.87 12.28 29.55
C LYS A 346 8.84 12.92 30.55
N THR A 347 9.50 14.01 30.16
CA THR A 347 10.45 14.71 31.05
C THR A 347 9.74 15.30 32.28
N SER A 348 8.51 15.79 32.11
CA SER A 348 7.67 16.27 33.22
C SER A 348 7.26 15.13 34.15
N TYR A 349 6.80 14.00 33.60
CA TYR A 349 6.50 12.80 34.38
C TYR A 349 7.72 12.29 35.16
N ASP A 350 8.89 12.21 34.51
CA ASP A 350 10.12 11.76 35.15
C ASP A 350 10.52 12.69 36.32
N LYS A 351 10.35 14.01 36.15
CA LYS A 351 10.56 14.99 37.24
C LYS A 351 9.58 14.80 38.40
N ASN A 352 8.30 14.62 38.10
CA ASN A 352 7.26 14.40 39.11
C ASN A 352 7.50 13.10 39.88
N LEU A 353 7.85 12.01 39.17
CA LEU A 353 8.19 10.74 39.77
C LEU A 353 9.42 10.85 40.68
N ALA A 354 10.47 11.55 40.25
CA ALA A 354 11.66 11.79 41.06
C ALA A 354 11.34 12.61 42.33
N TYR A 355 10.42 13.57 42.24
CA TYR A 355 9.94 14.33 43.39
C TYR A 355 9.18 13.45 44.38
N GLU A 356 8.24 12.62 43.90
CA GLU A 356 7.50 11.70 44.76
C GLU A 356 8.40 10.66 45.44
N ILE A 357 9.35 10.08 44.71
CA ILE A 357 10.33 9.13 45.27
C ILE A 357 11.12 9.80 46.40
N ASN A 358 11.63 11.02 46.20
CA ASN A 358 12.37 11.74 47.24
C ASN A 358 11.49 12.06 48.46
N LYS A 359 10.23 12.43 48.24
CA LYS A 359 9.29 12.69 49.34
C LYS A 359 9.03 11.42 50.16
N LEU A 360 8.83 10.29 49.49
CA LEU A 360 8.63 8.99 50.14
C LEU A 360 9.88 8.55 50.90
N ASP A 361 11.06 8.70 50.29
CA ASP A 361 12.35 8.34 50.90
C ASP A 361 12.61 9.14 52.18
N ASN A 362 12.29 10.44 52.17
CA ASN A 362 12.38 11.28 53.36
C ASN A 362 11.39 10.86 54.47
N ALA A 363 10.17 10.45 54.11
CA ALA A 363 9.19 9.94 55.07
C ALA A 363 9.66 8.62 55.70
N HIS A 364 10.13 7.67 54.89
CA HIS A 364 10.68 6.41 55.38
C HIS A 364 11.91 6.63 56.27
N LYS A 365 12.81 7.57 55.92
CA LYS A 365 13.96 7.92 56.77
C LYS A 365 13.53 8.44 58.15
N LEU A 366 12.45 9.22 58.22
CA LEU A 366 11.89 9.68 59.50
C LEU A 366 11.29 8.52 60.30
N GLU A 367 10.52 7.64 59.65
CA GLU A 367 9.96 6.45 60.31
C GLU A 367 11.04 5.51 60.85
N ILE A 368 12.10 5.28 60.08
CA ILE A 368 13.26 4.48 60.50
C ILE A 368 13.89 5.08 61.76
N LYS A 369 14.13 6.40 61.80
CA LYS A 369 14.66 7.06 63.01
C LYS A 369 13.76 6.88 64.24
N VAL A 370 12.45 7.02 64.07
CA VAL A 370 11.49 6.83 65.17
C VAL A 370 11.48 5.37 65.66
N MET A 371 11.56 4.41 64.73
CA MET A 371 11.67 2.99 65.05
C MET A 371 12.98 2.68 65.79
N GLU A 372 14.11 3.23 65.34
CA GLU A 372 15.42 3.09 65.98
C GLU A 372 15.42 3.65 67.41
N GLU A 373 14.83 4.82 67.64
CA GLU A 373 14.67 5.39 68.98
C GLU A 373 13.78 4.50 69.88
N ARG A 374 12.70 3.93 69.33
CA ARG A 374 11.85 2.98 70.07
C ARG A 374 12.60 1.70 70.42
N LEU A 375 13.37 1.13 69.49
CA LEU A 375 14.20 -0.05 69.74
C LEU A 375 15.18 0.22 70.87
N LYS A 376 15.88 1.37 70.83
CA LYS A 376 16.81 1.77 71.90
C LYS A 376 16.12 1.90 73.26
N ASN A 377 14.92 2.49 73.30
CA ASN A 377 14.14 2.60 74.54
C ASN A 377 13.67 1.22 75.06
N LEU A 378 13.27 0.32 74.17
CA LEU A 378 12.87 -1.04 74.55
C LEU A 378 14.07 -1.86 75.03
N GLU A 379 15.24 -1.72 74.39
CA GLU A 379 16.49 -2.32 74.85
C GLU A 379 16.87 -1.85 76.25
N ASN A 380 16.76 -0.54 76.52
CA ASN A 380 17.00 0.03 77.85
C ASN A 380 16.04 -0.57 78.88
N LYS A 381 14.74 -0.60 78.59
CA LYS A 381 13.72 -1.21 79.48
C LYS A 381 13.97 -2.70 79.72
N LEU A 382 14.37 -3.44 78.69
CA LEU A 382 14.71 -4.86 78.80
C LEU A 382 15.94 -5.04 79.70
N ASN A 383 16.91 -4.14 79.62
CA ASN A 383 18.11 -4.18 80.45
C ASN A 383 17.80 -3.83 81.91
N GLU A 384 16.93 -2.84 82.14
CA GLU A 384 16.39 -2.52 83.47
C GLU A 384 15.64 -3.71 84.08
N GLU A 385 14.77 -4.37 83.30
CA GLU A 385 14.06 -5.57 83.76
C GLU A 385 15.02 -6.73 84.07
N LYS A 386 16.05 -6.93 83.23
CA LYS A 386 17.10 -7.93 83.50
C LYS A 386 17.87 -7.65 84.79
N ASN A 387 18.20 -6.38 85.04
CA ASN A 387 18.87 -5.99 86.27
C ASN A 387 17.98 -6.21 87.49
N LEU A 388 16.70 -5.82 87.42
CA LEU A 388 15.71 -6.08 88.47
C LEU A 388 15.51 -7.58 88.72
N ARG A 389 15.47 -8.40 87.66
CA ARG A 389 15.40 -9.85 87.78
C ARG A 389 16.66 -10.42 88.46
N ALA A 390 17.84 -9.97 88.05
CA ALA A 390 19.09 -10.38 88.68
C ALA A 390 19.14 -9.99 90.17
N GLU A 391 18.60 -8.81 90.51
CA GLU A 391 18.48 -8.34 91.90
C GLU A 391 17.48 -9.20 92.70
N LEU A 392 16.32 -9.54 92.11
CA LEU A 392 15.36 -10.49 92.70
C LEU A 392 15.92 -11.91 92.82
N GLU A 393 16.73 -12.37 91.87
CA GLU A 393 17.44 -13.65 91.93
C GLU A 393 18.45 -13.65 93.08
N SER A 394 19.19 -12.53 93.26
CA SER A 394 20.12 -12.37 94.38
C SER A 394 19.43 -12.30 95.74
N LEU A 395 18.23 -11.70 95.80
CA LEU A 395 17.37 -11.70 96.99
C LEU A 395 16.80 -13.09 97.26
N ARG A 396 16.42 -13.83 96.21
CA ARG A 396 16.01 -15.24 96.32
C ARG A 396 17.15 -16.14 96.78
N GLU A 397 18.37 -15.96 96.29
CA GLU A 397 19.55 -16.68 96.79
C GLU A 397 19.86 -16.31 98.24
N TYR A 398 19.64 -15.06 98.65
CA TYR A 398 19.80 -14.65 100.05
C TYR A 398 18.73 -15.28 100.97
N GLU A 399 17.49 -15.38 100.49
CA GLU A 399 16.37 -16.03 101.19
C GLU A 399 16.52 -17.58 101.23
N LEU A 400 17.04 -18.18 100.14
CA LEU A 400 17.41 -19.60 100.08
C LEU A 400 18.57 -19.94 101.03
N ASN A 401 19.55 -19.06 101.19
CA ASN A 401 20.66 -19.26 102.14
C ASN A 401 20.23 -19.19 103.63
N LEU A 402 18.96 -18.85 103.91
CA LEU A 402 18.35 -18.89 105.24
C LEU A 402 17.44 -20.12 105.46
N SER A 403 17.31 -21.00 104.47
CA SER A 403 16.48 -22.19 104.55
C SER A 403 17.12 -23.36 103.80
N ASP A 404 18.02 -24.06 104.50
CA ASP A 404 18.39 -25.45 104.19
C ASP A 404 17.17 -26.32 104.52
N ASP A 405 16.49 -26.83 103.49
CA ASP A 405 16.34 -28.26 103.24
C ASP A 405 15.33 -28.48 102.11
N SER A 406 15.81 -29.21 101.10
CA SER A 406 15.08 -30.10 100.19
C SER A 406 13.70 -29.68 99.65
N GLU A 407 13.55 -29.71 98.32
CA GLU A 407 12.80 -30.81 97.72
C GLU A 407 13.00 -30.89 96.20
N ASN A 408 13.38 -32.10 95.78
CA ASN A 408 13.35 -32.59 94.41
C ASN A 408 11.93 -32.54 93.85
N LEU A 409 11.78 -32.03 92.63
CA LEU A 409 10.59 -32.28 91.81
C LEU A 409 10.99 -32.83 90.44
N ASP A 410 10.69 -34.13 90.29
CA ASP A 410 10.35 -34.87 89.08
C ASP A 410 11.25 -34.73 87.84
N LEU A 411 12.41 -35.38 87.92
CA LEU A 411 13.09 -35.94 86.75
C LEU A 411 12.84 -37.45 86.73
N ASN A 412 11.82 -37.90 85.99
CA ASN A 412 11.80 -39.21 85.34
C ASN A 412 10.61 -39.30 84.38
N LYS A 413 10.68 -38.56 83.25
CA LYS A 413 9.93 -38.91 82.05
C LYS A 413 10.92 -39.60 81.12
N ASN A 414 10.86 -40.92 81.06
CA ASN A 414 11.74 -41.69 80.19
C ASN A 414 11.14 -41.71 78.77
N LEU A 415 11.94 -41.40 77.76
CA LEU A 415 11.44 -41.25 76.38
C LEU A 415 10.88 -42.57 75.82
N GLU A 416 11.33 -43.71 76.35
CA GLU A 416 10.95 -45.06 75.91
C GLU A 416 9.43 -45.30 75.97
N ASP A 417 8.76 -44.80 77.01
CA ASP A 417 7.31 -44.96 77.22
C ASP A 417 6.46 -44.21 76.18
N TYR A 418 7.03 -43.16 75.55
CA TYR A 418 6.31 -42.29 74.62
C TYR A 418 6.55 -42.63 73.14
N ILE A 419 7.55 -43.47 72.86
CA ILE A 419 7.91 -43.91 71.49
C ILE A 419 7.29 -45.28 71.16
N GLU A 420 6.87 -46.07 72.16
CA GLU A 420 6.31 -47.40 71.93
C GLU A 420 5.12 -47.34 70.95
N ASN A 421 5.20 -48.12 69.86
CA ASN A 421 4.25 -48.14 68.73
C ASN A 421 4.15 -46.87 67.86
N LYS A 422 5.12 -45.94 67.89
CA LYS A 422 5.17 -44.77 66.98
C LYS A 422 6.38 -44.79 66.05
N LYS A 423 6.16 -44.53 64.76
CA LYS A 423 7.20 -44.34 63.74
C LYS A 423 7.70 -42.90 63.75
N ILE A 424 8.78 -42.65 64.49
CA ILE A 424 9.40 -41.33 64.60
C ILE A 424 10.62 -41.22 63.67
N ILE A 425 10.69 -40.14 62.90
CA ILE A 425 11.82 -39.83 62.01
C ILE A 425 12.48 -38.51 62.44
N ILE A 426 13.82 -38.50 62.56
CA ILE A 426 14.60 -37.29 62.80
C ILE A 426 15.46 -36.99 61.58
N ILE A 427 15.36 -35.78 61.03
CA ILE A 427 16.12 -35.31 59.87
C ILE A 427 17.15 -34.27 60.34
N GLY A 428 18.42 -34.56 60.08
CA GLY A 428 19.55 -33.69 60.45
C GLY A 428 20.42 -34.25 61.57
N GLY A 429 21.32 -33.43 62.09
CA GLY A 429 22.30 -33.79 63.13
C GLY A 429 23.59 -34.36 62.57
N ASP A 430 24.69 -34.15 63.29
CA ASP A 430 26.00 -34.66 62.89
C ASP A 430 26.05 -36.21 62.94
N LYS A 431 27.07 -36.79 62.31
CA LYS A 431 27.19 -38.24 62.12
C LYS A 431 27.38 -38.99 63.44
N GLU A 432 28.14 -38.45 64.38
CA GLU A 432 28.38 -39.09 65.69
C GLU A 432 27.15 -38.99 66.59
N TRP A 433 26.45 -37.85 66.60
CA TRP A 433 25.20 -37.70 67.33
C TRP A 433 24.13 -38.69 66.85
N ARG A 434 23.91 -38.80 65.52
CA ARG A 434 22.95 -39.78 64.97
C ARG A 434 23.32 -41.23 65.29
N ARG A 435 24.61 -41.55 65.33
CA ARG A 435 25.10 -42.90 65.71
C ARG A 435 24.79 -43.20 67.16
N ARG A 436 25.13 -42.30 68.09
CA ARG A 436 24.84 -42.46 69.53
C ARG A 436 23.33 -42.52 69.81
N PHE A 437 22.54 -41.69 69.14
CA PHE A 437 21.09 -41.64 69.33
C PHE A 437 20.40 -42.92 68.82
N ARG A 438 20.85 -43.48 67.69
CA ARG A 438 20.33 -44.75 67.15
C ARG A 438 20.71 -45.96 68.01
N ILE A 439 21.85 -45.91 68.70
CA ILE A 439 22.24 -46.95 69.67
C ILE A 439 21.29 -46.92 70.89
N LYS A 440 20.94 -45.72 71.37
CA LYS A 440 20.04 -45.54 72.53
C LYS A 440 18.57 -45.83 72.17
N TYR A 441 18.10 -45.41 70.99
CA TYR A 441 16.73 -45.62 70.52
C TYR A 441 16.70 -46.20 69.10
N PRO A 442 16.92 -47.52 68.93
CA PRO A 442 16.94 -48.18 67.62
C PRO A 442 15.62 -48.08 66.84
N GLN A 443 14.51 -47.84 67.53
CA GLN A 443 13.17 -47.65 66.95
C GLN A 443 12.98 -46.29 66.25
N ILE A 444 13.85 -45.30 66.49
CA ILE A 444 13.79 -43.98 65.84
C ILE A 444 14.68 -43.97 64.59
N ARG A 445 14.11 -43.61 63.44
CA ARG A 445 14.86 -43.52 62.18
C ARG A 445 15.51 -42.15 62.04
N THR A 446 16.83 -42.12 61.90
CA THR A 446 17.60 -40.86 61.69
C THR A 446 18.10 -40.72 60.25
N LEU A 447 17.83 -39.58 59.61
CA LEU A 447 18.21 -39.25 58.23
C LEU A 447 19.24 -38.11 58.17
N ASN A 448 20.02 -38.05 57.09
CA ASN A 448 21.03 -37.02 56.89
C ASN A 448 20.41 -35.71 56.39
N GLY A 449 20.66 -34.60 57.08
CA GLY A 449 20.14 -33.28 56.72
C GLY A 449 20.86 -32.57 55.56
N PHE A 450 21.88 -33.20 54.98
CA PHE A 450 22.71 -32.64 53.90
C PHE A 450 22.66 -33.45 52.60
N ASN A 451 21.73 -34.41 52.47
CA ASN A 451 21.58 -35.20 51.24
C ASN A 451 20.43 -34.66 50.40
N GLU A 452 20.74 -33.85 49.39
CA GLU A 452 19.73 -33.18 48.54
C GLU A 452 18.89 -34.16 47.71
N ASN A 453 19.36 -35.39 47.51
CA ASN A 453 18.68 -36.45 46.77
C ASN A 453 18.13 -37.55 47.69
N PHE A 454 17.72 -37.22 48.92
CA PHE A 454 17.08 -38.22 49.80
C PHE A 454 15.72 -38.66 49.25
N ASP A 455 15.46 -39.97 49.31
CA ASP A 455 14.21 -40.55 48.84
C ASP A 455 13.04 -40.15 49.76
N ILE A 456 12.07 -39.45 49.20
CA ILE A 456 10.88 -38.94 49.90
C ILE A 456 10.04 -40.10 50.45
N ASN A 457 10.09 -41.28 49.83
CA ASN A 457 9.41 -42.48 50.31
C ASN A 457 9.87 -42.93 51.70
N ALA A 458 11.05 -42.49 52.16
CA ALA A 458 11.53 -42.77 53.50
C ALA A 458 10.67 -42.11 54.60
N LEU A 459 9.86 -41.10 54.25
CA LEU A 459 8.94 -40.37 55.12
C LEU A 459 7.51 -40.95 55.09
N ASN A 460 7.25 -41.98 54.28
CA ASN A 460 5.94 -42.63 54.21
C ASN A 460 5.64 -43.35 55.54
N ASN A 461 4.40 -43.20 56.03
CA ASN A 461 3.88 -43.80 57.26
C ASN A 461 4.64 -43.40 58.54
N ALA A 462 5.21 -42.19 58.59
CA ALA A 462 5.78 -41.62 59.81
C ALA A 462 4.70 -40.93 60.65
N ASP A 463 4.65 -41.22 61.94
CA ASP A 463 3.71 -40.59 62.88
C ASP A 463 4.20 -39.19 63.30
N TYR A 464 5.52 -39.02 63.45
CA TYR A 464 6.17 -37.76 63.81
C TYR A 464 7.49 -37.55 63.08
N ILE A 465 7.72 -36.34 62.58
CA ILE A 465 8.96 -35.94 61.90
C ILE A 465 9.61 -34.76 62.64
N PHE A 466 10.83 -34.94 63.15
CA PHE A 466 11.58 -33.89 63.84
C PHE A 466 12.74 -33.34 63.00
N PHE A 467 12.91 -32.03 63.00
CA PHE A 467 13.99 -31.33 62.31
C PHE A 467 15.06 -30.84 63.26
N TYR A 468 16.30 -31.29 63.04
CA TYR A 468 17.46 -30.80 63.76
C TYR A 468 18.02 -29.54 63.07
N THR A 469 17.60 -28.36 63.52
CA THR A 469 17.75 -27.10 62.76
C THR A 469 19.19 -26.62 62.59
N LYS A 470 20.11 -27.00 63.50
CA LYS A 470 21.53 -26.57 63.45
C LYS A 470 22.38 -27.34 62.44
N TYR A 471 21.92 -28.47 61.93
CA TYR A 471 22.71 -29.35 61.04
C TYR A 471 21.85 -29.91 59.91
N MET A 472 21.36 -29.00 59.05
CA MET A 472 20.55 -29.30 57.88
C MET A 472 20.69 -28.19 56.83
N ASN A 473 20.63 -28.52 55.54
CA ASN A 473 20.60 -27.51 54.47
C ASN A 473 19.15 -27.10 54.11
N HIS A 474 19.00 -25.87 53.58
CA HIS A 474 17.68 -25.34 53.22
C HIS A 474 16.96 -26.17 52.16
N SER A 475 17.68 -26.77 51.20
CA SER A 475 17.11 -27.58 50.13
C SER A 475 16.45 -28.87 50.65
N THR A 476 17.09 -29.58 51.59
CA THR A 476 16.52 -30.79 52.24
C THR A 476 15.33 -30.43 53.14
N PHE A 477 15.41 -29.30 53.86
CA PHE A 477 14.31 -28.80 54.68
C PHE A 477 13.06 -28.50 53.86
N HIS A 478 13.19 -27.72 52.77
CA HIS A 478 12.06 -27.38 51.92
C HIS A 478 11.42 -28.61 51.26
N LYS A 479 12.24 -29.59 50.82
CA LYS A 479 11.73 -30.86 50.26
C LYS A 479 10.92 -31.67 51.29
N ALA A 480 11.45 -31.86 52.50
CA ALA A 480 10.75 -32.58 53.57
C ALA A 480 9.48 -31.83 54.05
N MET A 481 9.56 -30.50 54.15
CA MET A 481 8.44 -29.68 54.59
C MET A 481 7.29 -29.65 53.56
N ASN A 482 7.59 -29.65 52.27
CA ASN A 482 6.57 -29.76 51.22
C ASN A 482 5.83 -31.09 51.31
N TYR A 483 6.54 -32.20 51.57
CA TYR A 483 5.92 -33.51 51.79
C TYR A 483 5.03 -33.51 53.05
N ILE A 484 5.50 -32.94 54.17
CA ILE A 484 4.73 -32.84 55.42
C ILE A 484 3.45 -32.02 55.23
N LYS A 485 3.53 -30.89 54.50
CA LYS A 485 2.37 -30.05 54.20
C LYS A 485 1.34 -30.77 53.33
N PHE A 486 1.81 -31.55 52.35
CA PHE A 486 0.94 -32.29 51.44
C PHE A 486 0.24 -33.48 52.13
N ASN A 487 0.94 -34.20 52.99
CA ASN A 487 0.43 -35.41 53.66
C ASN A 487 -0.03 -35.19 55.11
N GLN A 488 -0.08 -33.93 55.57
CA GLN A 488 -0.53 -33.54 56.92
C GLN A 488 0.16 -34.29 58.08
N CYS A 489 1.46 -34.58 57.94
CA CYS A 489 2.21 -35.29 58.98
C CYS A 489 2.50 -34.39 60.20
N ASN A 490 2.57 -34.96 61.41
CA ASN A 490 2.99 -34.20 62.59
C ASN A 490 4.49 -33.92 62.56
N PHE A 491 4.89 -32.69 62.90
CA PHE A 491 6.30 -32.32 62.88
C PHE A 491 6.72 -31.43 64.06
N GLY A 492 8.02 -31.44 64.37
CA GLY A 492 8.62 -30.66 65.45
C GLY A 492 10.05 -30.21 65.12
N TYR A 493 10.59 -29.29 65.93
CA TYR A 493 11.95 -28.77 65.78
C TYR A 493 12.77 -29.12 67.03
N ILE A 494 14.03 -29.52 66.82
CA ILE A 494 15.01 -29.82 67.86
C ILE A 494 16.14 -28.79 67.74
N GLY A 495 16.36 -28.02 68.80
CA GLY A 495 17.34 -26.93 68.84
C GLY A 495 18.56 -27.18 69.74
N LYS A 496 18.46 -28.21 70.61
CA LYS A 496 19.46 -28.54 71.62
C LYS A 496 20.37 -29.69 71.16
N THR A 497 21.61 -29.74 71.66
CA THR A 497 22.64 -30.75 71.32
C THR A 497 22.81 -31.83 72.38
N ASN A 498 22.46 -31.55 73.64
CA ASN A 498 22.52 -32.52 74.74
C ASN A 498 21.39 -33.56 74.61
N MET A 499 21.71 -34.86 74.67
CA MET A 499 20.73 -35.95 74.48
C MET A 499 19.57 -35.90 75.48
N GLU A 500 19.82 -35.59 76.75
CA GLU A 500 18.77 -35.49 77.79
C GLU A 500 17.79 -34.33 77.49
N LEU A 501 18.31 -33.22 76.99
CA LEU A 501 17.48 -32.07 76.60
C LEU A 501 16.71 -32.34 75.29
N VAL A 502 17.27 -33.12 74.38
CA VAL A 502 16.56 -33.56 73.17
C VAL A 502 15.43 -34.53 73.52
N GLU A 503 15.65 -35.42 74.49
CA GLU A 503 14.60 -36.31 75.01
C GLU A 503 13.44 -35.50 75.58
N GLN A 504 13.73 -34.49 76.41
CA GLN A 504 12.72 -33.57 76.93
C GLN A 504 12.00 -32.80 75.81
N GLU A 505 12.69 -32.29 74.79
CA GLU A 505 12.06 -31.59 73.65
C GLU A 505 11.12 -32.49 72.84
N ILE A 506 11.48 -33.77 72.67
CA ILE A 506 10.63 -34.75 71.98
C ILE A 506 9.41 -35.09 72.85
N ILE A 507 9.59 -35.34 74.16
CA ILE A 507 8.50 -35.61 75.11
C ILE A 507 7.51 -34.44 75.16
N ASP A 508 8.00 -33.20 75.27
CA ASP A 508 7.17 -32.00 75.29
C ASP A 508 6.34 -31.83 74.02
N LYS A 509 6.90 -32.18 72.86
CA LYS A 509 6.21 -32.03 71.57
C LYS A 509 5.21 -33.15 71.31
N ILE A 510 5.46 -34.35 71.82
CA ILE A 510 4.51 -35.47 71.75
C ILE A 510 3.37 -35.26 72.77
N SER A 511 3.67 -34.78 73.98
CA SER A 511 2.68 -34.61 75.06
C SER A 511 1.77 -33.39 74.93
N LYS A 512 2.20 -32.31 74.25
CA LYS A 512 1.36 -31.11 74.02
C LYS A 512 0.20 -31.31 73.03
N ARG A 513 -0.02 -32.50 72.49
CA ARG A 513 -1.05 -32.79 71.47
C ARG A 513 -1.82 -34.12 71.63
N THR A 514 -1.71 -34.77 72.79
CA THR A 514 -2.83 -35.57 73.35
C THR A 514 -3.75 -34.64 74.11
#